data_AF-A0A2M7KFP6-F1
#
_entry.id   AF-A0A2M7KFP6-F1
#
_cell.length_a   1.000
_cell.length_b   1.000
_cell.length_c   1.000
_cell.angle_alpha   90.00
_cell.angle_beta   90.00
_cell.angle_gamma   90.00
#
_symmetry.space_group_name_H-M   'P 1'
#
loop_
_entity.id
_entity.type
_entity.pdbx_description
1 polymer ?
#
loop_
_entity_poly.entity_id
_entity_poly.type
_entity_poly.pdbx_seq_one_letter_code
_entity_poly.pdbx_strand_id
1 'polypeptide(L)'
;MPKFVLLSGPSCVGKTPLRRALDRLYPDLAATLTNVVPYNSRERRSGEREGVEYHFRSRAELEARAERDGSLLVWVRDDLQAVDPAQLQAIFAAGSTAFWEGNPTVIDALEQAGALAHVETLRVFVSPLSRDEILSLKSPESGADVRTFVTDLMRRKLFWRKKRQKGSLSPTDAEDIETRAATAYDELRVAWKFDAVLPNHDGEDSENWAAFPCLLGDARRTVEAFAALLRGEQCDWAERWERELVP
;
A
#
# COMPACT_ATOMS: atom_id res chain seq x y z
N MET A 1 -18.62 -15.83 2.89
CA MET A 1 -18.21 -14.99 4.03
C MET A 1 -17.71 -13.67 3.48
N PRO A 2 -17.91 -12.54 4.17
CA PRO A 2 -17.33 -11.27 3.73
C PRO A 2 -15.81 -11.35 3.75
N LYS A 3 -15.15 -10.68 2.79
CA LYS A 3 -13.70 -10.67 2.64
C LYS A 3 -13.18 -9.24 2.62
N PHE A 4 -12.05 -9.02 3.28
CA PHE A 4 -11.31 -7.76 3.29
C PHE A 4 -9.89 -8.00 2.80
N VAL A 5 -9.45 -7.25 1.80
CA VAL A 5 -8.11 -7.35 1.22
C VAL A 5 -7.35 -6.05 1.49
N LEU A 6 -6.17 -6.19 2.11
CA LEU A 6 -5.21 -5.12 2.30
C LEU A 6 -4.07 -5.24 1.31
N LEU A 7 -3.78 -4.15 0.61
CA LEU A 7 -2.55 -3.95 -0.12
C LEU A 7 -1.76 -2.79 0.51
N SER A 8 -0.60 -3.11 1.08
CA SER A 8 0.27 -2.14 1.75
C SER A 8 1.70 -2.20 1.23
N GLY A 9 2.57 -1.34 1.74
CA GLY A 9 3.96 -1.22 1.32
C GLY A 9 4.40 0.23 1.15
N PRO A 10 5.71 0.50 1.04
CA PRO A 10 6.20 1.86 0.93
C PRO A 10 5.68 2.66 -0.25
N SER A 11 5.80 3.99 -0.15
CA SER A 11 5.46 4.86 -1.28
C SER A 11 6.27 4.50 -2.54
N CYS A 12 5.65 4.50 -3.72
CA CYS A 12 6.32 4.20 -5.00
C CYS A 12 6.78 2.75 -5.22
N VAL A 13 6.34 1.78 -4.41
CA VAL A 13 6.63 0.34 -4.66
C VAL A 13 5.71 -0.31 -5.69
N GLY A 14 4.76 0.42 -6.28
CA GLY A 14 3.93 -0.10 -7.38
C GLY A 14 2.52 -0.60 -6.99
N LYS A 15 1.98 -0.22 -5.83
CA LYS A 15 0.62 -0.58 -5.40
C LYS A 15 -0.48 -0.12 -6.37
N THR A 16 -0.48 1.16 -6.74
CA THR A 16 -1.52 1.69 -7.65
C THR A 16 -1.41 1.12 -9.07
N PRO A 17 -0.21 0.99 -9.69
CA PRO A 17 -0.05 0.26 -10.94
C PRO A 17 -0.45 -1.21 -10.85
N LEU A 18 -0.18 -1.89 -9.74
CA LEU A 18 -0.64 -3.26 -9.47
C LEU A 18 -2.16 -3.34 -9.56
N ARG A 19 -2.89 -2.42 -8.90
CA ARG A 19 -4.35 -2.38 -9.00
C ARG A 19 -4.83 -2.16 -10.44
N ARG A 20 -4.25 -1.18 -11.15
CA ARG A 20 -4.60 -0.90 -12.55
C ARG A 20 -4.31 -2.09 -13.48
N ALA A 21 -3.22 -2.80 -13.24
CA ALA A 21 -2.86 -3.99 -14.01
C ALA A 21 -3.83 -5.15 -13.73
N LEU A 22 -4.27 -5.31 -12.48
CA LEU A 22 -5.31 -6.27 -12.11
C LEU A 22 -6.64 -5.94 -12.83
N ASP A 23 -7.08 -4.68 -12.83
CA ASP A 23 -8.30 -4.25 -13.53
C ASP A 23 -8.24 -4.58 -15.04
N ARG A 24 -7.06 -4.43 -15.67
CA ARG A 24 -6.85 -4.69 -17.09
C ARG A 24 -6.77 -6.19 -17.43
N LEU A 25 -6.04 -6.97 -16.63
CA LEU A 25 -5.65 -8.35 -16.98
C LEU A 25 -6.55 -9.41 -16.33
N TYR A 26 -7.17 -9.07 -15.20
CA TYR A 26 -8.07 -9.95 -14.46
C TYR A 26 -9.35 -9.20 -14.08
N PRO A 27 -10.12 -8.70 -15.07
CA PRO A 27 -11.28 -7.85 -14.83
C PRO A 27 -12.34 -8.53 -13.95
N ASP A 28 -12.51 -9.85 -14.07
CA ASP A 28 -13.45 -10.62 -13.25
C ASP A 28 -13.04 -10.64 -11.77
N LEU A 29 -11.74 -10.76 -11.47
CA LEU A 29 -11.24 -10.66 -10.10
C LEU A 29 -11.37 -9.22 -9.58
N ALA A 30 -10.97 -8.24 -10.40
CA ALA A 30 -11.04 -6.83 -10.04
C ALA A 30 -12.48 -6.38 -9.75
N ALA A 31 -13.47 -6.91 -10.48
CA ALA A 31 -14.88 -6.63 -10.26
C ALA A 31 -15.40 -7.12 -8.91
N THR A 32 -14.73 -8.10 -8.27
CA THR A 32 -15.07 -8.52 -6.90
C THR A 32 -14.59 -7.52 -5.84
N LEU A 33 -13.63 -6.66 -6.17
CA LEU A 33 -12.96 -5.75 -5.24
C LEU A 33 -13.59 -4.34 -5.29
N THR A 34 -14.19 -3.93 -4.18
CA THR A 34 -14.69 -2.55 -4.00
C THR A 34 -13.75 -1.76 -3.12
N ASN A 35 -13.27 -0.62 -3.62
CA ASN A 35 -12.37 0.24 -2.87
C ASN A 35 -13.07 0.84 -1.65
N VAL A 36 -12.40 0.76 -0.52
CA VAL A 36 -12.71 1.57 0.66
C VAL A 36 -12.07 2.93 0.45
N VAL A 37 -12.87 4.00 0.48
CA VAL A 37 -12.40 5.37 0.22
C VAL A 37 -12.41 6.14 1.53
N PRO A 38 -11.25 6.24 2.22
CA PRO A 38 -11.18 6.94 3.49
C PRO A 38 -11.23 8.46 3.34
N TYR A 39 -11.41 9.13 4.46
CA TYR A 39 -11.22 10.56 4.56
C TYR A 39 -9.78 10.89 4.95
N ASN A 40 -9.27 12.04 4.54
CA ASN A 40 -7.94 12.50 4.93
C ASN A 40 -7.93 14.01 5.19
N SER A 41 -7.21 14.43 6.23
CA SER A 41 -7.11 15.82 6.69
C SER A 41 -6.19 16.70 5.84
N ARG A 42 -5.34 16.10 5.00
CA ARG A 42 -4.38 16.85 4.18
C ARG A 42 -5.01 17.45 2.93
N GLU A 43 -4.28 18.34 2.30
CA GLU A 43 -4.62 18.80 0.96
C GLU A 43 -4.47 17.69 -0.11
N ARG A 44 -5.41 17.70 -1.06
CA ARG A 44 -5.39 16.83 -2.24
C ARG A 44 -4.11 17.06 -3.05
N ARG A 45 -3.39 15.98 -3.37
CA ARG A 45 -2.19 16.04 -4.20
C ARG A 45 -2.53 16.11 -5.69
N SER A 46 -1.57 16.55 -6.49
CA SER A 46 -1.69 16.52 -7.95
C SER A 46 -1.95 15.09 -8.44
N GLY A 47 -3.00 14.92 -9.24
CA GLY A 47 -3.45 13.63 -9.78
C GLY A 47 -4.48 12.88 -8.94
N GLU A 48 -4.69 13.23 -7.67
CA GLU A 48 -5.76 12.64 -6.84
C GLU A 48 -7.12 13.26 -7.16
N ARG A 49 -8.19 12.50 -6.95
CA ARG A 49 -9.59 12.91 -7.20
C ARG A 49 -10.42 12.70 -5.93
N GLU A 50 -11.26 13.68 -5.61
CA GLU A 50 -12.21 13.61 -4.49
C GLU A 50 -13.12 12.39 -4.66
N GLY A 51 -13.23 11.58 -3.61
CA GLY A 51 -14.07 10.38 -3.59
C GLY A 51 -13.52 9.20 -4.38
N VAL A 52 -12.28 9.27 -4.87
CA VAL A 52 -11.60 8.14 -5.51
C VAL A 52 -10.49 7.61 -4.62
N GLU A 53 -9.47 8.42 -4.36
CA GLU A 53 -8.38 8.03 -3.45
C GLU A 53 -8.74 8.38 -1.99
N TYR A 54 -9.28 9.58 -1.77
CA TYR A 54 -9.73 10.05 -0.47
C TYR A 54 -10.91 11.02 -0.60
N HIS A 55 -11.65 11.17 0.49
CA HIS A 55 -12.46 12.35 0.74
C HIS A 55 -11.66 13.38 1.55
N PHE A 56 -11.36 14.53 0.97
CA PHE A 56 -10.50 15.53 1.63
C PHE A 56 -11.33 16.46 2.51
N ARG A 57 -11.08 16.45 3.82
CA ARG A 57 -11.80 17.28 4.80
C ARG A 57 -10.79 17.92 5.75
N SER A 58 -11.18 18.94 6.49
CA SER A 58 -10.37 19.48 7.58
C SER A 58 -10.30 18.52 8.76
N ARG A 59 -9.27 18.66 9.60
CA ARG A 59 -9.14 17.88 10.83
C ARG A 59 -10.37 17.99 11.74
N ALA A 60 -10.89 19.19 11.94
CA ALA A 60 -12.06 19.44 12.78
C ALA A 60 -13.31 18.73 12.24
N GLU A 61 -13.47 18.66 10.91
CA GLU A 61 -14.56 17.89 10.31
C GLU A 61 -14.40 16.38 10.54
N LEU A 62 -13.19 15.84 10.51
CA LEU A 62 -12.97 14.41 10.81
C LEU A 62 -13.29 14.09 12.27
N GLU A 63 -12.85 14.94 13.20
CA GLU A 63 -13.15 14.80 14.63
C GLU A 63 -14.67 14.84 14.88
N ALA A 64 -15.38 15.80 14.28
CA ALA A 64 -16.84 15.87 14.36
C ALA A 64 -17.55 14.67 13.72
N ARG A 65 -16.99 14.09 12.64
CA ARG A 65 -17.51 12.85 12.03
C ARG A 65 -17.41 11.67 12.98
N ALA A 66 -16.26 11.49 13.63
CA ALA A 66 -16.05 10.40 14.58
C ALA A 66 -17.12 10.40 15.68
N GLU A 67 -17.50 11.57 16.19
CA GLU A 67 -18.58 11.73 17.18
C GLU A 67 -19.97 11.45 16.59
N ARG A 68 -20.21 11.86 15.34
CA ARG A 68 -21.53 11.81 14.71
C ARG A 68 -21.89 10.44 14.13
N ASP A 69 -20.97 9.82 13.41
CA ASP A 69 -21.21 8.59 12.62
C ASP A 69 -20.30 7.42 13.01
N GLY A 70 -19.48 7.58 14.05
CA GLY A 70 -18.61 6.51 14.54
C GLY A 70 -17.42 6.22 13.63
N SER A 71 -17.09 7.14 12.71
CA SER A 71 -15.87 7.05 11.90
C SER A 71 -14.64 6.85 12.79
N LEU A 72 -13.80 5.88 12.42
CA LEU A 72 -12.58 5.57 13.16
C LEU A 72 -11.47 6.51 12.73
N LEU A 73 -10.90 7.25 13.68
CA LEU A 73 -9.79 8.16 13.45
C LEU A 73 -8.46 7.44 13.54
N VAL A 74 -7.59 7.65 12.55
CA VAL A 74 -6.28 7.01 12.46
C VAL A 74 -5.24 8.03 12.06
N TRP A 75 -4.16 8.11 12.84
CA TRP A 75 -2.99 8.91 12.49
C TRP A 75 -2.10 8.13 11.52
N VAL A 76 -1.84 8.71 10.34
CA VAL A 76 -0.94 8.16 9.34
C VAL A 76 0.13 9.21 9.04
N ARG A 77 1.29 9.08 9.70
CA ARG A 77 2.32 10.13 9.74
C ARG A 77 1.71 11.41 10.33
N ASP A 78 1.72 12.52 9.58
CA ASP A 78 1.16 13.81 9.98
C ASP A 78 -0.31 14.00 9.58
N ASP A 79 -0.88 13.05 8.83
CA ASP A 79 -2.25 13.10 8.34
C ASP A 79 -3.19 12.42 9.34
N LEU A 80 -4.31 13.09 9.69
CA LEU A 80 -5.45 12.42 10.31
C LEU A 80 -6.33 11.84 9.21
N GLN A 81 -6.54 10.53 9.25
CA GLN A 81 -7.48 9.83 8.38
C GLN A 81 -8.71 9.40 9.17
N ALA A 82 -9.84 9.28 8.48
CA ALA A 82 -11.04 8.69 9.05
C ALA A 82 -11.57 7.58 8.14
N VAL A 83 -11.93 6.44 8.73
CA VAL A 83 -12.53 5.32 8.00
C VAL A 83 -13.94 5.11 8.51
N ASP A 84 -14.89 5.04 7.59
CA ASP A 84 -16.30 4.84 7.89
C ASP A 84 -16.61 3.33 7.95
N PRO A 85 -16.89 2.75 9.14
CA PRO A 85 -17.23 1.34 9.24
C PRO A 85 -18.50 0.98 8.47
N ALA A 86 -19.44 1.91 8.30
CA ALA A 86 -20.66 1.67 7.53
C ALA A 86 -20.38 1.44 6.04
N GLN A 87 -19.31 2.05 5.49
CA GLN A 87 -18.86 1.77 4.12
C GLN A 87 -18.47 0.29 3.97
N LEU A 88 -17.74 -0.27 4.94
CA LEU A 88 -17.37 -1.69 4.91
C LEU A 88 -18.60 -2.58 4.97
N GLN A 89 -19.53 -2.29 5.87
CA GLN A 89 -20.78 -3.05 5.99
C GLN A 89 -21.60 -3.00 4.69
N ALA A 90 -21.67 -1.85 4.02
CA ALA A 90 -22.35 -1.73 2.73
C ALA A 90 -21.68 -2.58 1.63
N ILE A 91 -20.35 -2.58 1.57
CA ILE A 91 -19.59 -3.41 0.63
C ILE A 91 -19.87 -4.90 0.88
N PHE A 92 -19.82 -5.33 2.15
CA PHE A 92 -20.08 -6.71 2.53
C PHE A 92 -21.53 -7.14 2.24
N ALA A 93 -22.51 -6.26 2.52
CA ALA A 93 -23.91 -6.51 2.22
C ALA A 93 -24.20 -6.63 0.72
N ALA A 94 -23.42 -5.95 -0.12
CA ALA A 94 -23.47 -6.08 -1.57
C ALA A 94 -22.83 -7.38 -2.10
N GLY A 95 -22.23 -8.21 -1.23
CA GLY A 95 -21.54 -9.43 -1.61
C GLY A 95 -20.15 -9.20 -2.22
N SER A 96 -19.61 -7.98 -2.12
CA SER A 96 -18.30 -7.62 -2.64
C SER A 96 -17.20 -7.76 -1.58
N THR A 97 -15.95 -7.82 -2.03
CA THR A 97 -14.77 -7.81 -1.19
C THR A 97 -14.32 -6.37 -0.97
N ALA A 98 -14.16 -5.96 0.30
CA ALA A 98 -13.61 -4.64 0.61
C ALA A 98 -12.10 -4.62 0.34
N PHE A 99 -11.64 -3.63 -0.42
CA PHE A 99 -10.23 -3.48 -0.79
C PHE A 99 -9.67 -2.18 -0.25
N TRP A 100 -8.58 -2.28 0.51
CA TRP A 100 -7.85 -1.15 1.06
C TRP A 100 -6.44 -1.11 0.50
N GLU A 101 -6.08 -0.02 -0.19
CA GLU A 101 -4.70 0.28 -0.58
C GLU A 101 -4.17 1.40 0.31
N GLY A 102 -3.21 1.12 1.20
CA GLY A 102 -2.71 2.16 2.09
C GLY A 102 -1.83 1.69 3.23
N ASN A 103 -1.64 2.59 4.20
CA ASN A 103 -0.87 2.33 5.41
C ASN A 103 -1.59 1.27 6.28
N PRO A 104 -0.87 0.32 6.90
CA PRO A 104 -1.50 -0.77 7.64
C PRO A 104 -2.13 -0.37 8.97
N THR A 105 -1.80 0.80 9.54
CA THR A 105 -2.33 1.26 10.84
C THR A 105 -3.85 1.34 10.86
N VAL A 106 -4.49 1.55 9.71
CA VAL A 106 -5.95 1.55 9.60
C VAL A 106 -6.55 0.19 9.97
N ILE A 107 -5.86 -0.91 9.66
CA ILE A 107 -6.36 -2.24 10.02
C ILE A 107 -6.37 -2.44 11.50
N ASP A 108 -5.31 -2.03 12.20
CA ASP A 108 -5.25 -2.18 13.65
C ASP A 108 -6.46 -1.48 14.29
N ALA A 109 -6.86 -0.30 13.79
CA ALA A 109 -8.05 0.41 14.24
C ALA A 109 -9.37 -0.33 13.90
N LEU A 110 -9.49 -0.85 12.68
CA LEU A 110 -10.66 -1.64 12.25
C LEU A 110 -10.83 -2.93 13.04
N GLU A 111 -9.73 -3.61 13.36
CA GLU A 111 -9.72 -4.83 14.19
C GLU A 111 -10.10 -4.51 15.64
N GLN A 112 -9.52 -3.46 16.23
CA GLN A 112 -9.84 -3.02 17.59
C GLN A 112 -11.31 -2.61 17.74
N ALA A 113 -11.88 -2.00 16.69
CA ALA A 113 -13.30 -1.66 16.64
C ALA A 113 -14.22 -2.86 16.36
N GLY A 114 -13.66 -4.06 16.12
CA GLY A 114 -14.42 -5.26 15.77
C GLY A 114 -15.04 -5.24 14.36
N ALA A 115 -14.70 -4.26 13.52
CA ALA A 115 -15.28 -4.11 12.18
C ALA A 115 -14.90 -5.26 11.23
N LEU A 116 -13.81 -5.98 11.53
CA LEU A 116 -13.33 -7.14 10.78
C LEU A 116 -13.63 -8.47 11.51
N ALA A 117 -14.44 -8.46 12.57
CA ALA A 117 -14.86 -9.68 13.24
C ALA A 117 -15.67 -10.57 12.26
N HIS A 118 -15.30 -11.85 12.16
CA HIS A 118 -15.91 -12.81 11.22
C HIS A 118 -15.77 -12.45 9.73
N VAL A 119 -14.81 -11.59 9.39
CA VAL A 119 -14.42 -11.26 8.01
C VAL A 119 -13.14 -12.02 7.66
N GLU A 120 -13.10 -12.67 6.50
CA GLU A 120 -11.86 -13.25 5.98
C GLU A 120 -10.92 -12.11 5.59
N THR A 121 -9.71 -12.04 6.16
CA THR A 121 -8.74 -10.99 5.81
C THR A 121 -7.58 -11.57 5.01
N LEU A 122 -7.20 -10.91 3.92
CA LEU A 122 -5.95 -11.16 3.20
C LEU A 122 -5.09 -9.89 3.22
N ARG A 123 -3.90 -9.98 3.81
CA ARG A 123 -2.94 -8.87 3.96
C ARG A 123 -1.74 -9.12 3.07
N VAL A 124 -1.58 -8.27 2.07
CA VAL A 124 -0.45 -8.31 1.12
C VAL A 124 0.40 -7.07 1.25
N PHE A 125 1.71 -7.26 1.43
CA PHE A 125 2.70 -6.19 1.47
C PHE A 125 3.53 -6.20 0.20
N VAL A 126 3.63 -5.08 -0.50
CA VAL A 126 4.53 -4.93 -1.65
C VAL A 126 5.84 -4.33 -1.17
N SER A 127 6.93 -5.09 -1.32
CA SER A 127 8.24 -4.71 -0.81
C SER A 127 9.17 -4.25 -1.93
N PRO A 128 10.01 -3.21 -1.72
CA PRO A 128 11.04 -2.82 -2.68
C PRO A 128 12.24 -3.77 -2.73
N LEU A 129 12.32 -4.75 -1.81
CA LEU A 129 13.38 -5.76 -1.70
C LEU A 129 12.77 -7.13 -1.39
N SER A 130 13.42 -8.19 -1.84
CA SER A 130 13.16 -9.57 -1.42
C SER A 130 13.78 -9.89 -0.07
N ARG A 131 13.34 -10.99 0.54
CA ARG A 131 13.93 -11.55 1.76
C ARG A 131 15.41 -11.87 1.57
N ASP A 132 15.76 -12.47 0.43
CA ASP A 132 17.13 -12.85 0.12
C ASP A 132 18.07 -11.64 0.02
N GLU A 133 17.61 -10.55 -0.59
CA GLU A 133 18.39 -9.30 -0.65
C GLU A 133 18.55 -8.65 0.72
N ILE A 134 17.52 -8.69 1.57
CA ILE A 134 17.65 -8.18 2.94
C ILE A 134 18.68 -9.01 3.72
N LEU A 135 18.65 -10.34 3.61
CA LEU A 135 19.66 -11.20 4.24
C LEU A 135 21.06 -10.93 3.72
N SER A 136 21.20 -10.74 2.40
CA SER A 136 22.46 -10.38 1.75
C SER A 136 22.99 -9.04 2.26
N LEU A 137 22.14 -8.03 2.43
CA LEU A 137 22.48 -6.72 2.99
C LEU A 137 22.79 -6.76 4.49
N LYS A 138 22.27 -7.75 5.24
CA LYS A 138 22.61 -7.95 6.65
C LYS A 138 23.91 -8.73 6.85
N SER A 139 24.46 -9.34 5.79
CA SER A 139 25.72 -10.07 5.88
C SER A 139 26.86 -9.11 6.27
N PRO A 140 27.81 -9.54 7.13
CA PRO A 140 28.97 -8.72 7.50
C PRO A 140 29.82 -8.29 6.30
N GLU A 141 29.81 -9.09 5.23
CA GLU A 141 30.58 -8.85 4.00
C GLU A 141 30.04 -7.68 3.17
N SER A 142 28.75 -7.37 3.29
CA SER A 142 28.13 -6.27 2.54
C SER A 142 28.64 -4.89 2.98
N GLY A 143 29.01 -4.75 4.26
CA GLY A 143 29.30 -3.45 4.89
C GLY A 143 28.14 -2.44 4.85
N ALA A 144 26.93 -2.87 4.48
CA ALA A 144 25.79 -1.99 4.26
C ALA A 144 24.95 -1.83 5.53
N ASP A 145 24.44 -0.62 5.77
CA ASP A 145 23.35 -0.40 6.71
C ASP A 145 22.02 -0.53 5.96
N VAL A 146 21.21 -1.53 6.32
CA VAL A 146 19.94 -1.84 5.63
C VAL A 146 18.98 -0.65 5.66
N ARG A 147 18.92 0.10 6.78
CA ARG A 147 18.05 1.27 6.93
C ARG A 147 18.44 2.36 5.93
N THR A 148 19.73 2.69 5.87
CA THR A 148 20.27 3.67 4.93
C THR A 148 20.04 3.22 3.49
N PHE A 149 20.30 1.94 3.18
CA PHE A 149 20.09 1.39 1.83
C PHE A 149 18.62 1.51 1.38
N VAL A 150 17.67 1.09 2.21
CA VAL A 150 16.23 1.21 1.92
C VAL A 150 15.84 2.67 1.75
N THR A 151 16.31 3.56 2.62
CA THR A 151 16.04 5.00 2.52
C THR A 151 16.51 5.56 1.19
N ASP A 152 17.74 5.25 0.77
CA ASP A 152 18.31 5.72 -0.50
C ASP A 152 17.60 5.13 -1.72
N LEU A 153 17.25 3.85 -1.68
CA LEU A 153 16.47 3.18 -2.71
C LEU A 153 15.12 3.87 -2.92
N MET A 154 14.41 4.14 -1.82
CA MET A 154 13.09 4.77 -1.88
C MET A 154 13.16 6.25 -2.24
N ARG A 155 14.19 6.98 -1.77
CA ARG A 155 14.48 8.36 -2.19
C ARG A 155 14.60 8.45 -3.71
N ARG A 156 15.33 7.54 -4.34
CA ARG A 156 15.48 7.49 -5.81
C ARG A 156 14.14 7.28 -6.51
N LYS A 157 13.31 6.33 -6.04
CA LYS A 157 11.98 6.07 -6.60
C LYS A 157 11.05 7.28 -6.46
N LEU A 158 11.04 7.92 -5.30
CA LEU A 158 10.24 9.13 -5.02
C LEU A 158 10.68 10.33 -5.88
N PHE A 159 11.99 10.52 -6.03
CA PHE A 159 12.57 11.55 -6.90
C PHE A 159 12.10 11.37 -8.35
N TRP A 160 12.19 10.15 -8.90
CA TRP A 160 11.77 9.87 -10.26
C TRP A 160 10.28 10.14 -10.47
N ARG A 161 9.42 9.70 -9.54
CA ARG A 161 7.99 10.00 -9.58
C ARG A 161 7.71 11.50 -9.68
N LYS A 162 8.29 12.28 -8.77
CA LYS A 162 8.06 13.73 -8.71
C LYS A 162 8.58 14.43 -9.96
N LYS A 163 9.75 14.03 -10.44
CA LYS A 163 10.32 14.54 -11.69
C LYS A 163 9.42 14.25 -12.89
N ARG A 164 8.82 13.06 -12.99
CA ARG A 164 7.85 12.74 -14.05
C ARG A 164 6.55 13.55 -13.93
N GLN A 165 6.08 13.81 -12.72
CA GLN A 165 4.83 14.54 -12.47
C GLN A 165 4.94 16.05 -12.70
N LYS A 166 6.07 16.67 -12.33
CA LYS A 166 6.23 18.13 -12.30
C LYS A 166 7.32 18.68 -13.24
N GLY A 167 8.18 17.83 -13.80
CA GLY A 167 9.34 18.23 -14.60
C GLY A 167 10.51 18.75 -13.75
N SER A 168 10.29 19.79 -12.95
CA SER A 168 11.25 20.36 -12.00
C SER A 168 10.81 20.14 -10.55
N LEU A 169 11.78 20.09 -9.62
CA LEU A 169 11.54 19.88 -8.20
C LEU A 169 11.72 21.18 -7.43
N SER A 170 10.72 21.51 -6.61
CA SER A 170 10.80 22.59 -5.64
C SER A 170 11.52 22.14 -4.35
N PRO A 171 12.00 23.06 -3.49
CA PRO A 171 12.52 22.70 -2.17
C PRO A 171 11.51 21.90 -1.33
N THR A 172 10.23 22.28 -1.36
CA THR A 172 9.15 21.55 -0.68
C THR A 172 8.95 20.13 -1.21
N ASP A 173 9.24 19.89 -2.50
CA ASP A 173 9.20 18.53 -3.05
C ASP A 173 10.39 17.69 -2.57
N ALA A 174 11.57 18.30 -2.41
CA ALA A 174 12.73 17.61 -1.86
C ALA A 174 12.50 17.21 -0.40
N GLU A 175 11.92 18.10 0.42
CA GLU A 175 11.53 17.79 1.80
C GLU A 175 10.50 16.64 1.88
N ASP A 176 9.44 16.67 1.05
CA ASP A 176 8.47 15.55 0.97
C ASP A 176 9.14 14.23 0.57
N ILE A 177 10.11 14.26 -0.34
CA ILE A 177 10.89 13.08 -0.73
C ILE A 177 11.67 12.54 0.47
N GLU A 178 12.40 13.38 1.20
CA GLU A 178 13.19 12.95 2.36
C GLU A 178 12.32 12.37 3.47
N THR A 179 11.24 13.06 3.84
CA THR A 179 10.31 12.58 4.88
C THR A 179 9.73 11.21 4.53
N ARG A 180 9.33 11.01 3.27
CA ARG A 180 8.73 9.73 2.84
C ARG A 180 9.76 8.62 2.66
N ALA A 181 10.98 8.95 2.25
CA ALA A 181 12.06 7.97 2.15
C ALA A 181 12.48 7.48 3.54
N ALA A 182 12.58 8.38 4.51
CA ALA A 182 12.98 8.05 5.88
C ALA A 182 12.02 7.07 6.59
N THR A 183 10.72 7.14 6.29
CA THR A 183 9.72 6.23 6.89
C THR A 183 9.70 4.84 6.26
N ALA A 184 10.32 4.64 5.08
CA ALA A 184 10.17 3.40 4.33
C ALA A 184 10.73 2.18 5.07
N TYR A 185 11.86 2.32 5.77
CA TYR A 185 12.39 1.22 6.59
C TYR A 185 11.42 0.84 7.70
N ASP A 186 10.81 1.82 8.38
CA ASP A 186 9.86 1.53 9.45
C ASP A 186 8.56 0.90 8.94
N GLU A 187 8.16 1.20 7.69
CA GLU A 187 7.08 0.47 7.00
C GLU A 187 7.45 -1.00 6.72
N LEU A 188 8.72 -1.32 6.43
CA LEU A 188 9.20 -2.71 6.26
C LEU A 188 9.20 -3.51 7.57
N ARG A 189 9.41 -2.87 8.72
CA ARG A 189 9.46 -3.53 10.05
C ARG A 189 8.16 -4.24 10.43
N VAL A 190 7.05 -3.90 9.79
CA VAL A 190 5.75 -4.54 10.02
C VAL A 190 5.36 -5.54 8.93
N ALA A 191 6.19 -5.72 7.89
CA ALA A 191 5.88 -6.61 6.77
C ALA A 191 5.72 -8.09 7.19
N TRP A 192 6.38 -8.53 8.27
CA TRP A 192 6.20 -9.88 8.84
C TRP A 192 4.79 -10.15 9.38
N LYS A 193 3.98 -9.10 9.63
CA LYS A 193 2.58 -9.22 10.07
C LYS A 193 1.62 -9.53 8.92
N PHE A 194 2.09 -9.53 7.68
CA PHE A 194 1.27 -9.76 6.50
C PHE A 194 1.24 -11.25 6.13
N ASP A 195 0.16 -11.65 5.47
CA ASP A 195 -0.02 -13.03 5.00
C ASP A 195 0.93 -13.35 3.84
N ALA A 196 1.25 -12.33 3.03
CA ALA A 196 2.20 -12.43 1.92
C ALA A 196 2.97 -11.12 1.73
N VAL A 197 4.25 -11.25 1.38
CA VAL A 197 5.12 -10.16 0.92
C VAL A 197 5.47 -10.40 -0.55
N LEU A 198 5.20 -9.42 -1.41
CA LEU A 198 5.50 -9.48 -2.85
C LEU A 198 6.70 -8.55 -3.14
N PRO A 199 7.90 -9.09 -3.42
CA PRO A 199 9.01 -8.29 -3.88
C PRO A 199 8.69 -7.65 -5.24
N ASN A 200 8.98 -6.36 -5.36
CA ASN A 200 8.75 -5.60 -6.59
C ASN A 200 9.79 -4.49 -6.81
N HIS A 201 10.83 -4.80 -7.58
CA HIS A 201 11.90 -3.85 -7.90
C HIS A 201 11.48 -2.79 -8.91
N ASP A 202 10.48 -3.08 -9.75
CA ASP A 202 10.00 -2.13 -10.75
C ASP A 202 9.49 -0.84 -10.11
N GLY A 203 8.79 -0.93 -8.97
CA GLY A 203 8.18 0.23 -8.34
C GLY A 203 7.10 0.89 -9.22
N GLU A 204 6.61 2.06 -8.83
CA GLU A 204 5.41 2.68 -9.43
C GLU A 204 5.60 3.19 -10.86
N ASP A 205 6.77 3.74 -11.17
CA ASP A 205 7.03 4.44 -12.44
C ASP A 205 7.77 3.58 -13.49
N SER A 206 7.92 2.28 -13.26
CA SER A 206 8.55 1.38 -14.24
C SER A 206 7.74 1.29 -15.52
N GLU A 207 8.46 1.23 -16.64
CA GLU A 207 7.87 1.01 -17.96
C GLU A 207 7.27 -0.39 -18.09
N ASN A 208 7.71 -1.34 -17.27
CA ASN A 208 7.25 -2.73 -17.26
C ASN A 208 5.75 -2.89 -16.95
N TRP A 209 5.08 -1.87 -16.43
CA TRP A 209 3.63 -1.87 -16.19
C TRP A 209 2.77 -1.68 -17.44
N ALA A 210 3.21 -0.83 -18.36
CA ALA A 210 2.31 -0.31 -19.39
C ALA A 210 2.98 0.17 -20.69
N ALA A 211 4.30 0.26 -20.76
CA ALA A 211 4.98 0.71 -21.98
C ALA A 211 5.02 -0.36 -23.09
N PHE A 212 4.75 -1.62 -22.73
CA PHE A 212 4.80 -2.77 -23.63
C PHE A 212 3.43 -3.45 -23.75
N PRO A 213 3.19 -4.24 -24.81
CA PRO A 213 1.94 -4.99 -24.97
C PRO A 213 1.65 -6.01 -23.85
N CYS A 214 2.67 -6.38 -23.08
CA CYS A 214 2.57 -7.26 -21.92
C CYS A 214 3.31 -6.68 -20.71
N LEU A 215 3.01 -7.21 -19.52
CA LEU A 215 3.81 -6.91 -18.33
C LEU A 215 5.16 -7.60 -18.42
N LEU A 216 6.21 -6.93 -17.95
CA LEU A 216 7.57 -7.46 -17.86
C LEU A 216 8.06 -7.45 -16.40
N GLY A 217 9.22 -8.05 -16.16
CA GLY A 217 9.92 -7.96 -14.89
C GLY A 217 9.10 -8.38 -13.67
N ASP A 218 9.29 -7.65 -12.58
CA ASP A 218 8.59 -7.88 -11.32
C ASP A 218 7.16 -7.34 -11.35
N ALA A 219 6.86 -6.36 -12.21
CA ALA A 219 5.49 -5.91 -12.44
C ALA A 219 4.59 -7.09 -12.85
N ARG A 220 5.07 -7.96 -13.75
CA ARG A 220 4.35 -9.19 -14.13
C ARG A 220 4.19 -10.14 -12.96
N ARG A 221 5.29 -10.48 -12.28
CA ARG A 221 5.31 -11.46 -11.18
C ARG A 221 4.41 -11.02 -10.02
N THR A 222 4.44 -9.72 -9.68
CA THR A 222 3.64 -9.13 -8.61
C THR A 222 2.15 -9.21 -8.93
N VAL A 223 1.75 -8.93 -10.19
CA VAL A 223 0.34 -9.02 -10.61
C VAL A 223 -0.16 -10.46 -10.61
N GLU A 224 0.62 -11.38 -11.18
CA GLU A 224 0.29 -12.80 -11.20
C GLU A 224 0.18 -13.37 -9.77
N ALA A 225 1.12 -13.02 -8.90
CA ALA A 225 1.11 -13.42 -7.49
C ALA A 225 -0.09 -12.85 -6.74
N PHE A 226 -0.40 -11.57 -6.91
CA PHE A 226 -1.55 -10.96 -6.26
C PHE A 226 -2.87 -11.58 -6.74
N ALA A 227 -3.00 -11.86 -8.04
CA ALA A 227 -4.17 -12.56 -8.58
C ALA A 227 -4.33 -13.98 -8.02
N ALA A 228 -3.24 -14.73 -7.88
CA ALA A 228 -3.24 -16.06 -7.26
C ALA A 228 -3.69 -15.99 -5.79
N LEU A 229 -3.14 -15.05 -5.00
CA LEU A 229 -3.52 -14.85 -3.60
C LEU A 229 -5.00 -14.48 -3.44
N LEU A 230 -5.55 -13.65 -4.34
CA LEU A 230 -6.98 -13.32 -4.33
C LEU A 230 -7.87 -14.56 -4.54
N ARG A 231 -7.43 -15.54 -5.33
CA ARG A 231 -8.10 -16.83 -5.54
C ARG A 231 -7.87 -17.85 -4.42
N GLY A 232 -6.99 -17.54 -3.46
CA GLY A 232 -6.57 -18.49 -2.43
C GLY A 232 -5.61 -19.57 -2.95
N GLU A 233 -4.94 -19.31 -4.07
CA GLU A 233 -3.94 -20.20 -4.65
C GLU A 233 -2.57 -19.98 -4.01
N GLN A 234 -1.72 -21.01 -4.01
CA GLN A 234 -0.32 -20.87 -3.62
C GLN A 234 0.47 -20.12 -4.71
N CYS A 235 1.47 -19.35 -4.29
CA CYS A 235 2.34 -18.61 -5.19
C CYS A 235 3.79 -18.62 -4.68
N ASP A 236 4.70 -19.15 -5.49
CA ASP A 236 6.13 -19.25 -5.13
C ASP A 236 6.83 -17.89 -5.05
N TRP A 237 6.27 -16.86 -5.71
CA TRP A 237 6.80 -15.48 -5.64
C TRP A 237 6.38 -14.75 -4.36
N ALA A 238 5.34 -15.23 -3.68
CA ALA A 238 4.88 -14.65 -2.43
C ALA A 238 5.76 -15.14 -1.28
N GLU A 239 6.49 -14.22 -0.68
CA GLU A 239 7.35 -14.49 0.47
C GLU A 239 6.56 -14.40 1.77
N ARG A 240 7.05 -15.09 2.80
CA ARG A 240 6.64 -14.88 4.18
C ARG A 240 7.85 -14.49 5.00
N TRP A 241 7.79 -13.32 5.62
CA TRP A 241 8.93 -12.76 6.36
C TRP A 241 8.85 -13.11 7.83
N GLU A 242 10.01 -13.42 8.42
CA GLU A 242 10.17 -13.58 9.85
C GLU A 242 10.20 -12.23 10.56
N ARG A 243 9.79 -12.19 11.82
CA ARG A 243 9.72 -10.96 12.62
C ARG A 243 11.09 -10.28 12.75
N GLU A 244 12.16 -11.07 12.76
CA GLU A 244 13.54 -10.63 12.97
C GLU A 244 14.22 -10.19 11.66
N LEU A 245 13.57 -10.36 10.51
CA LEU A 245 14.16 -10.02 9.21
C LEU A 245 14.46 -8.51 9.11
N VAL A 246 13.55 -7.66 9.57
CA VAL A 246 13.72 -6.20 9.64
C VAL A 246 13.37 -5.74 11.07
N PRO A 247 14.35 -5.61 11.98
CA PRO A 247 14.11 -5.33 13.40
C PRO A 247 13.59 -3.91 13.69
#